data_AF-A0A2R6GJM5-F1
#
_entry.id   AF-A0A2R6GJM5-F1
#
_cell.length_a   1.000
_cell.length_b   1.000
_cell.length_c   1.000
_cell.angle_alpha   90.00
_cell.angle_beta   90.00
_cell.angle_gamma   90.00
#
_symmetry.space_group_name_H-M   'P 1'
#
loop_
_entity.id
_entity.type
_entity.pdbx_description
1 polymer ?
#
loop_
_entity_poly.entity_id
_entity_poly.type
_entity_poly.pdbx_seq_one_letter_code
_entity_poly.pdbx_strand_id
1 'polypeptide(L)'
;MPYQPTVSERTDFDGFPRRLPDQEAILIGQVSGDSEFGGLTAYYIHGRDSILLGRYEDREFVPGYGVECESRLMSACVREFSRADVRTELSSVGNALLQAWHFGDLTPLSHKQAHVYALRERAGFGRDETAAILDISPSTVDTHLRRAKEKLAAAKNLVRFVRVDPEDLADADPEFFDEAGVEEDASSSNDITPPS
;
A
#
# COMPACT_ATOMS: atom_id res chain seq x y z
N MET A 1 6.31 21.90 -35.03
CA MET A 1 5.30 20.87 -34.72
C MET A 1 4.46 21.39 -33.57
N PRO A 2 3.12 21.37 -33.64
CA PRO A 2 2.31 21.68 -32.46
C PRO A 2 2.55 20.60 -31.39
N TYR A 3 2.64 21.02 -30.13
CA TYR A 3 2.74 20.11 -28.99
C TYR A 3 1.48 19.21 -28.93
N GLN A 4 1.66 17.91 -28.73
CA GLN A 4 0.57 16.96 -28.51
C GLN A 4 0.81 16.27 -27.17
N PRO A 5 -0.02 16.53 -26.14
CA PRO A 5 0.12 15.90 -24.83
C PRO A 5 0.01 14.38 -24.92
N THR A 6 0.93 13.70 -24.26
CA THR A 6 0.94 12.26 -24.08
C THR A 6 -0.09 11.89 -23.03
N VAL A 7 -0.98 10.94 -23.35
CA VAL A 7 -1.98 10.42 -22.42
C VAL A 7 -2.02 8.89 -22.47
N SER A 8 -2.34 8.26 -21.34
CA SER A 8 -2.55 6.81 -21.28
C SER A 8 -3.78 6.40 -22.08
N GLU A 9 -3.68 5.33 -22.88
CA GLU A 9 -4.84 4.71 -23.55
C GLU A 9 -5.83 4.10 -22.56
N ARG A 10 -5.34 3.67 -21.38
CA ARG A 10 -6.21 3.18 -20.31
C ARG A 10 -6.87 4.34 -19.59
N THR A 11 -8.19 4.28 -19.53
CA THR A 11 -9.06 5.27 -18.91
C THR A 11 -9.85 4.67 -17.75
N ASP A 12 -10.36 5.53 -16.88
CA ASP A 12 -11.46 5.24 -15.95
C ASP A 12 -12.55 6.33 -16.14
N PHE A 13 -13.73 6.14 -15.51
CA PHE A 13 -14.87 7.06 -15.59
C PHE A 13 -15.27 7.45 -17.02
N ASP A 14 -15.31 6.45 -17.92
CA ASP A 14 -15.74 6.59 -19.31
C ASP A 14 -14.98 7.64 -20.14
N GLY A 15 -13.72 7.96 -19.78
CA GLY A 15 -12.89 8.79 -20.66
C GLY A 15 -11.65 9.44 -20.05
N PHE A 16 -11.49 9.46 -18.73
CA PHE A 16 -10.34 10.11 -18.11
C PHE A 16 -9.10 9.21 -18.14
N PRO A 17 -7.98 9.65 -18.76
CA PRO A 17 -6.77 8.84 -18.78
C PRO A 17 -6.24 8.58 -17.38
N ARG A 18 -5.88 7.33 -17.11
CA ARG A 18 -5.30 6.97 -15.81
C ARG A 18 -4.00 7.70 -15.51
N ARG A 19 -3.28 8.11 -16.55
CA ARG A 19 -2.00 8.81 -16.45
C ARG A 19 -1.89 9.91 -17.49
N LEU A 20 -1.31 11.03 -17.08
CA LEU A 20 -0.85 12.13 -17.94
C LEU A 20 0.65 12.27 -17.72
N PRO A 21 1.49 11.52 -18.47
CA PRO A 21 2.93 11.48 -18.27
C PRO A 21 3.60 12.86 -18.27
N ASP A 22 3.20 13.74 -19.18
CA ASP A 22 3.78 15.08 -19.31
C ASP A 22 3.48 16.00 -18.11
N GLN A 23 2.50 15.61 -17.28
CA GLN A 23 2.10 16.31 -16.06
C GLN A 23 2.40 15.50 -14.79
N GLU A 24 3.09 14.36 -14.92
CA GLU A 24 3.37 13.43 -13.82
C GLU A 24 2.12 13.04 -13.02
N ALA A 25 0.96 13.01 -13.70
CA ALA A 25 -0.34 12.95 -13.06
C ALA A 25 -0.93 11.54 -13.12
N ILE A 26 -1.46 11.06 -12.00
CA ILE A 26 -2.14 9.77 -11.87
C ILE A 26 -3.59 10.00 -11.43
N LEU A 27 -4.56 9.51 -12.20
CA LEU A 27 -5.98 9.66 -11.88
C LEU A 27 -6.30 8.87 -10.61
N ILE A 28 -6.72 9.57 -9.56
CA ILE A 28 -7.12 8.98 -8.28
C ILE A 28 -8.63 8.79 -8.19
N GLY A 29 -9.40 9.71 -8.77
CA GLY A 29 -10.85 9.68 -8.64
C GLY A 29 -11.53 10.87 -9.29
N GLN A 30 -12.77 11.09 -8.91
CA GLN A 30 -13.57 12.26 -9.25
C GLN A 30 -14.47 12.64 -8.07
N VAL A 31 -14.88 13.90 -8.03
CA VAL A 31 -15.96 14.34 -7.13
C VAL A 31 -17.29 14.18 -7.87
N SER A 32 -18.21 13.44 -7.30
CA SER A 32 -19.55 13.20 -7.84
C SER A 32 -20.61 13.97 -7.07
N GLY A 33 -21.79 14.15 -7.68
CA GLY A 33 -22.92 14.85 -7.07
C GLY A 33 -22.90 16.38 -7.25
N ASP A 34 -23.81 17.06 -6.54
CA ASP A 34 -24.19 18.45 -6.80
C ASP A 34 -23.41 19.49 -5.95
N SER A 35 -22.18 19.18 -5.52
CA SER A 35 -21.33 20.16 -4.83
C SER A 35 -20.70 21.14 -5.81
N GLU A 36 -20.09 22.23 -5.31
CA GLU A 36 -19.31 23.16 -6.15
C GLU A 36 -18.11 22.49 -6.85
N PHE A 37 -17.70 21.33 -6.34
CA PHE A 37 -16.62 20.49 -6.88
C PHE A 37 -17.16 19.36 -7.78
N GLY A 38 -18.49 19.26 -7.95
CA GLY A 38 -19.13 18.21 -8.75
C GLY A 38 -18.58 18.16 -10.17
N GLY A 39 -18.17 16.96 -10.60
CA GLY A 39 -17.60 16.72 -11.94
C GLY A 39 -16.11 17.03 -12.07
N LEU A 40 -15.43 17.49 -11.01
CA LEU A 40 -13.97 17.66 -11.03
C LEU A 40 -13.27 16.30 -10.93
N THR A 41 -12.19 16.15 -11.69
CA THR A 41 -11.29 15.00 -11.61
C THR A 41 -10.21 15.24 -10.56
N ALA A 42 -9.80 14.16 -9.90
CA ALA A 42 -8.77 14.15 -8.89
C ALA A 42 -7.52 13.44 -9.42
N TYR A 43 -6.43 14.17 -9.60
CA TYR A 43 -5.14 13.63 -10.02
C TYR A 43 -4.10 13.81 -8.92
N TYR A 44 -3.35 12.76 -8.61
CA TYR A 44 -2.13 12.85 -7.82
C TYR A 44 -0.98 13.31 -8.74
N ILE A 45 -0.27 14.36 -8.34
CA ILE A 45 0.85 14.92 -9.10
C ILE A 45 2.15 14.59 -8.36
N HIS A 46 3.01 13.74 -8.95
CA HIS A 46 4.24 13.29 -8.28
C HIS A 46 5.15 14.45 -7.88
N GLY A 47 5.44 15.40 -8.78
CA GLY A 47 6.22 16.60 -8.45
C GLY A 47 5.65 17.52 -7.36
N ARG A 48 4.42 17.29 -6.89
CA ARG A 48 3.78 18.05 -5.78
C ARG A 48 3.46 17.21 -4.55
N ASP A 49 3.67 15.90 -4.60
CA ASP A 49 3.28 14.96 -3.54
C ASP A 49 1.82 15.14 -3.03
N SER A 50 0.89 15.49 -3.93
CA SER A 50 -0.47 15.91 -3.55
C SER A 50 -1.51 15.58 -4.61
N ILE A 51 -2.76 15.41 -4.16
CA ILE A 51 -3.94 15.31 -5.03
C ILE A 51 -4.47 16.71 -5.30
N LEU A 52 -4.65 17.02 -6.58
CA LEU A 52 -5.32 18.22 -7.04
C LEU A 52 -6.66 17.87 -7.68
N LEU A 53 -7.65 18.72 -7.46
CA LEU A 53 -8.94 18.67 -8.16
C LEU A 53 -8.93 19.68 -9.30
N GLY A 54 -9.47 19.29 -10.45
CA GLY A 54 -9.45 20.13 -11.63
C GLY A 54 -10.32 19.62 -12.76
N ARG A 55 -10.19 20.27 -13.91
CA ARG A 55 -10.85 19.85 -15.14
C ARG A 55 -9.86 19.12 -16.04
N TYR A 56 -10.35 18.14 -16.77
CA TYR A 56 -9.61 17.51 -17.84
C TYR A 56 -10.23 17.94 -19.17
N GLU A 57 -9.52 18.78 -19.92
CA GLU A 57 -9.95 19.36 -21.19
C GLU A 57 -8.78 19.43 -22.16
N ASP A 58 -9.04 19.29 -23.46
CA ASP A 58 -8.01 19.36 -24.51
C ASP A 58 -6.77 18.45 -24.28
N ARG A 59 -7.01 17.31 -23.63
CA ARG A 59 -6.03 16.29 -23.24
C ARG A 59 -5.08 16.71 -22.11
N GLU A 60 -5.36 17.81 -21.42
CA GLU A 60 -4.58 18.31 -20.29
C GLU A 60 -5.42 18.42 -19.03
N PHE A 61 -4.77 18.25 -17.88
CA PHE A 61 -5.38 18.48 -16.58
C PHE A 61 -5.08 19.90 -16.10
N VAL A 62 -6.14 20.66 -15.84
CA VAL A 62 -6.07 22.04 -15.33
C VAL A 62 -6.49 22.04 -13.86
N PRO A 63 -5.55 22.09 -12.91
CA PRO A 63 -5.87 22.06 -11.48
C PRO A 63 -6.50 23.37 -11.01
N GLY A 64 -7.52 23.26 -10.16
CA GLY A 64 -8.18 24.40 -9.51
C GLY A 64 -8.06 24.38 -7.98
N TYR A 65 -8.04 23.21 -7.37
CA TYR A 65 -8.04 23.04 -5.91
C TYR A 65 -7.04 21.98 -5.46
N GLY A 66 -6.54 22.09 -4.24
CA GLY A 66 -5.70 21.07 -3.61
C GLY A 66 -6.49 20.30 -2.55
N VAL A 67 -6.19 19.01 -2.41
CA VAL A 67 -6.64 18.20 -1.27
C VAL A 67 -5.54 18.24 -0.21
N GLU A 68 -5.88 18.66 1.00
CA GLU A 68 -4.94 18.63 2.12
C GLU A 68 -4.63 17.19 2.51
N CYS A 69 -3.35 16.82 2.46
CA CYS A 69 -2.86 15.54 2.93
C CYS A 69 -1.88 15.76 4.09
N GLU A 70 -2.08 15.07 5.21
CA GLU A 70 -1.14 15.11 6.35
C GLU A 70 0.20 14.39 6.05
N SER A 71 0.24 13.60 4.98
CA SER A 71 1.38 12.79 4.59
C SER A 71 1.60 12.85 3.09
N ARG A 72 2.88 12.81 2.69
CA ARG A 72 3.32 12.73 1.29
C ARG A 72 3.19 11.32 0.68
N LEU A 73 2.69 10.36 1.45
CA LEU A 73 2.40 9.03 0.91
C LEU A 73 1.17 9.11 0.01
N MET A 74 1.31 8.72 -1.25
CA MET A 74 0.22 8.68 -2.22
C MET A 74 -1.05 7.98 -1.70
N SER A 75 -0.90 6.87 -0.95
CA SER A 75 -2.04 6.15 -0.36
C SER A 75 -2.68 6.88 0.82
N ALA A 76 -1.91 7.69 1.56
CA ALA A 76 -2.47 8.54 2.61
C ALA A 76 -3.27 9.68 1.99
N CYS A 77 -2.76 10.34 0.94
CA CYS A 77 -3.53 11.33 0.18
C CYS A 77 -4.85 10.74 -0.35
N VAL A 78 -4.81 9.53 -0.91
CA VAL A 78 -6.02 8.85 -1.42
C VAL A 78 -7.03 8.60 -0.30
N ARG A 79 -6.58 8.21 0.89
CA ARG A 79 -7.46 8.06 2.05
C ARG A 79 -8.10 9.38 2.44
N GLU A 80 -7.34 10.47 2.53
CA GLU A 80 -7.89 11.78 2.88
C GLU A 80 -8.89 12.26 1.82
N PHE A 81 -8.58 12.07 0.53
CA PHE A 81 -9.53 12.33 -0.55
C PHE A 81 -10.82 11.51 -0.38
N SER A 82 -10.73 10.22 -0.08
CA SER A 82 -11.90 9.35 0.12
C SER A 82 -12.75 9.68 1.37
N ARG A 83 -12.22 10.51 2.27
CA ARG A 83 -12.86 10.93 3.52
C ARG A 83 -13.29 12.40 3.51
N ALA A 84 -13.06 13.11 2.41
CA ALA A 84 -13.47 14.48 2.26
C ALA A 84 -14.99 14.61 2.46
N ASP A 85 -15.46 15.77 2.93
CA ASP A 85 -16.89 16.07 3.14
C ASP A 85 -17.62 16.38 1.82
N VAL A 86 -17.31 15.61 0.78
CA VAL A 86 -17.91 15.64 -0.54
C VAL A 86 -18.02 14.20 -1.06
N ARG A 87 -18.98 13.94 -1.94
CA ARG A 87 -19.10 12.61 -2.53
C ARG A 87 -17.96 12.40 -3.52
N THR A 88 -17.12 11.40 -3.27
CA THR A 88 -16.01 11.04 -4.14
C THR A 88 -16.21 9.65 -4.72
N GLU A 89 -15.76 9.44 -5.95
CA GLU A 89 -15.63 8.13 -6.57
C GLU A 89 -14.15 7.87 -6.86
N LEU A 90 -13.62 6.72 -6.42
CA LEU A 90 -12.22 6.36 -6.64
C LEU A 90 -12.04 5.65 -7.97
N SER A 91 -10.96 5.98 -8.66
CA SER A 91 -10.53 5.29 -9.87
C SER A 91 -10.06 3.87 -9.54
N SER A 92 -9.72 3.08 -10.56
CA SER A 92 -9.11 1.76 -10.34
C SER A 92 -7.80 1.87 -9.55
N VAL A 93 -7.00 2.90 -9.85
CA VAL A 93 -5.75 3.20 -9.14
C VAL A 93 -6.05 3.71 -7.73
N GLY A 94 -7.00 4.63 -7.57
CA GLY A 94 -7.42 5.14 -6.26
C GLY A 94 -7.87 4.03 -5.31
N ASN A 95 -8.72 3.12 -5.78
CA ASN A 95 -9.16 1.96 -4.98
C ASN A 95 -7.98 1.08 -4.55
N ALA A 96 -7.04 0.80 -5.46
CA ALA A 96 -5.86 0.01 -5.14
C ALA A 96 -4.95 0.70 -4.12
N LEU A 97 -4.81 2.02 -4.21
CA LEU A 97 -4.01 2.81 -3.27
C LEU A 97 -4.69 2.95 -1.90
N LEU A 98 -6.02 3.01 -1.84
CA LEU A 98 -6.74 2.95 -0.57
C LEU A 98 -6.52 1.58 0.10
N GLN A 99 -6.56 0.48 -0.66
CA GLN A 99 -6.17 -0.82 -0.12
C GLN A 99 -4.71 -0.84 0.34
N ALA A 100 -3.79 -0.21 -0.40
CA ALA A 100 -2.39 -0.11 0.00
C ALA A 100 -2.22 0.63 1.34
N TRP A 101 -3.03 1.66 1.62
CA TRP A 101 -3.04 2.32 2.92
C TRP A 101 -3.37 1.32 4.03
N HIS A 102 -4.46 0.56 3.88
CA HIS A 102 -4.86 -0.47 4.84
C HIS A 102 -3.82 -1.58 4.99
N PHE A 103 -3.18 -2.04 3.91
CA PHE A 103 -2.11 -3.02 4.01
C PHE A 103 -0.91 -2.50 4.80
N GLY A 104 -0.50 -1.25 4.57
CA GLY A 104 0.61 -0.67 5.32
C GLY A 104 0.31 -0.46 6.80
N ASP A 105 -0.96 -0.28 7.16
CA ASP A 105 -1.42 -0.04 8.53
C ASP A 105 -1.69 -1.34 9.31
N LEU A 106 -2.28 -2.34 8.64
CA LEU A 106 -2.81 -3.55 9.29
C LEU A 106 -1.93 -4.80 9.12
N THR A 107 -0.81 -4.70 8.42
CA THR A 107 0.06 -5.85 8.11
C THR A 107 1.54 -5.49 8.31
N PRO A 108 2.47 -6.46 8.37
CA PRO A 108 3.90 -6.17 8.55
C PRO A 108 4.60 -5.57 7.31
N LEU A 109 3.84 -5.18 6.29
CA LEU A 109 4.36 -4.57 5.07
C LEU A 109 4.75 -3.11 5.33
N SER A 110 5.89 -2.67 4.78
CA SER A 110 6.12 -1.22 4.68
C SER A 110 5.16 -0.61 3.68
N HIS A 111 4.88 0.70 3.75
CA HIS A 111 4.00 1.36 2.79
C HIS A 111 4.43 1.11 1.33
N LYS A 112 5.73 1.22 1.00
CA LYS A 112 6.24 0.93 -0.34
C LYS A 112 5.95 -0.51 -0.80
N GLN A 113 6.02 -1.48 0.10
CA GLN A 113 5.67 -2.88 -0.19
C GLN A 113 4.15 -3.05 -0.36
N ALA A 114 3.36 -2.38 0.48
CA ALA A 114 1.91 -2.39 0.43
C ALA A 114 1.36 -1.76 -0.87
N HIS A 115 1.95 -0.65 -1.33
CA HIS A 115 1.64 -0.02 -2.62
C HIS A 115 1.78 -0.99 -3.78
N VAL A 116 2.95 -1.62 -3.88
CA VAL A 116 3.22 -2.59 -4.96
C VAL A 116 2.32 -3.82 -4.84
N TYR A 117 2.12 -4.34 -3.63
CA TYR A 117 1.29 -5.52 -3.40
C TYR A 117 -0.18 -5.26 -3.79
N ALA A 118 -0.75 -4.12 -3.37
CA ALA A 118 -2.12 -3.78 -3.70
C ALA A 118 -2.32 -3.58 -5.22
N LEU A 119 -1.41 -2.86 -5.89
CA LEU A 119 -1.49 -2.64 -7.33
C LEU A 119 -1.32 -3.95 -8.12
N ARG A 120 -0.27 -4.74 -7.84
CA ARG A 120 0.03 -5.96 -8.61
C ARG A 120 -0.90 -7.12 -8.30
N GLU A 121 -1.09 -7.44 -7.02
CA GLU A 121 -1.74 -8.70 -6.61
C GLU A 121 -3.22 -8.55 -6.32
N ARG A 122 -3.66 -7.37 -5.89
CA ARG A 122 -5.07 -7.14 -5.55
C ARG A 122 -5.86 -6.53 -6.68
N ALA A 123 -5.25 -5.61 -7.43
CA ALA A 123 -5.89 -4.91 -8.52
C ALA A 123 -5.42 -5.35 -9.92
N GLY A 124 -4.41 -6.22 -10.02
CA GLY A 124 -3.99 -6.85 -11.29
C GLY A 124 -3.26 -5.92 -12.26
N PHE A 125 -2.74 -4.78 -11.80
CA PHE A 125 -1.97 -3.87 -12.63
C PHE A 125 -0.69 -4.54 -13.14
N GLY A 126 -0.30 -4.19 -14.38
CA GLY A 126 0.91 -4.68 -14.99
C GLY A 126 2.17 -4.21 -14.25
N ARG A 127 3.31 -4.84 -14.55
CA ARG A 127 4.61 -4.46 -13.97
C ARG A 127 4.98 -3.02 -14.29
N ASP A 128 5.03 -2.71 -15.57
CA ASP A 128 5.47 -1.39 -16.04
C ASP A 128 4.40 -0.33 -15.76
N GLU A 129 3.13 -0.73 -15.72
CA GLU A 129 2.03 0.13 -15.29
C GLU A 129 2.16 0.53 -13.81
N THR A 130 2.44 -0.43 -12.93
CA THR A 130 2.68 -0.18 -11.51
C THR A 130 3.92 0.68 -11.28
N ALA A 131 5.00 0.41 -12.03
CA ALA A 131 6.24 1.18 -11.97
C ALA A 131 5.97 2.66 -12.26
N ALA A 132 5.23 2.95 -13.33
CA ALA A 132 4.88 4.31 -13.72
C ALA A 132 3.77 4.95 -12.86
N ILE A 133 2.87 4.18 -12.22
CA ILE A 133 1.93 4.72 -11.23
C ILE A 133 2.68 5.24 -10.00
N LEU A 134 3.66 4.47 -9.52
CA LEU A 134 4.38 4.75 -8.28
C LEU A 134 5.66 5.59 -8.47
N ASP A 135 5.98 5.95 -9.71
CA ASP A 135 7.24 6.60 -10.12
C ASP A 135 8.49 5.89 -9.58
N ILE A 136 8.58 4.58 -9.84
CA ILE A 136 9.72 3.74 -9.45
C ILE A 136 10.18 2.86 -10.62
N SER A 137 11.38 2.30 -10.52
CA SER A 137 11.85 1.35 -11.53
C SER A 137 11.05 0.04 -11.50
N PRO A 138 10.85 -0.63 -12.65
CA PRO A 138 10.21 -1.94 -12.70
C PRO A 138 10.93 -3.02 -11.85
N SER A 139 12.25 -2.94 -11.69
CA SER A 139 13.00 -3.84 -10.80
C SER A 139 12.72 -3.60 -9.32
N THR A 140 12.41 -2.35 -8.95
CA THR A 140 11.96 -2.00 -7.59
C THR A 140 10.58 -2.59 -7.32
N VAL A 141 9.68 -2.58 -8.32
CA VAL A 141 8.38 -3.27 -8.23
C VAL A 141 8.60 -4.75 -7.92
N ASP A 142 9.45 -5.45 -8.68
CA ASP A 142 9.68 -6.88 -8.48
C ASP A 142 10.25 -7.17 -7.08
N THR A 143 11.19 -6.35 -6.63
CA THR A 143 11.81 -6.47 -5.30
C THR A 143 10.80 -6.26 -4.18
N HIS A 144 10.00 -5.19 -4.26
CA HIS A 144 8.98 -4.89 -3.25
C HIS A 144 7.88 -5.95 -3.22
N LEU A 145 7.46 -6.45 -4.39
CA LEU A 145 6.45 -7.50 -4.48
C LEU A 145 6.93 -8.81 -3.84
N ARG A 146 8.16 -9.25 -4.16
CA ARG A 146 8.75 -10.46 -3.57
C ARG A 146 8.80 -10.35 -2.04
N ARG A 147 9.32 -9.24 -1.51
CA ARG A 147 9.41 -9.01 -0.06
C ARG A 147 8.03 -8.96 0.60
N ALA A 148 7.04 -8.39 -0.07
CA ALA A 148 5.67 -8.37 0.45
C ALA A 148 5.10 -9.78 0.57
N LYS A 149 5.27 -10.63 -0.45
CA LYS A 149 4.82 -12.03 -0.43
C LYS A 149 5.51 -12.84 0.67
N GLU A 150 6.83 -12.70 0.82
CA GLU A 150 7.60 -13.35 1.89
C GLU A 150 7.05 -13.01 3.29
N LYS A 151 6.84 -11.71 3.56
CA LYS A 151 6.32 -11.24 4.86
C LYS A 151 4.89 -11.71 5.13
N LEU A 152 4.01 -11.64 4.13
CA LEU A 152 2.63 -12.08 4.29
C LEU A 152 2.55 -13.60 4.46
N ALA A 153 3.41 -14.37 3.79
CA ALA A 153 3.50 -15.82 4.00
C ALA A 153 3.98 -16.15 5.42
N ALA A 154 5.02 -15.47 5.91
CA ALA A 154 5.49 -15.62 7.29
C ALA A 154 4.39 -15.27 8.31
N ALA A 155 3.66 -14.18 8.11
CA ALA A 155 2.55 -13.79 8.98
C ALA A 155 1.40 -14.82 8.97
N LYS A 156 1.07 -15.39 7.81
CA LYS A 156 0.08 -16.47 7.70
C LYS A 156 0.53 -17.74 8.44
N ASN A 157 1.81 -18.11 8.31
CA ASN A 157 2.36 -19.26 9.02
C ASN A 157 2.33 -19.06 10.53
N LEU A 158 2.66 -17.85 11.01
CA LEU A 158 2.57 -17.52 12.43
C LEU A 158 1.13 -17.62 12.95
N VAL A 159 0.16 -17.06 12.23
CA VAL A 159 -1.26 -17.17 12.62
C VAL A 159 -1.72 -18.62 12.63
N ARG A 160 -1.26 -19.44 11.68
CA ARG A 160 -1.55 -20.88 11.69
C ARG A 160 -0.95 -21.54 12.92
N PHE A 161 0.33 -21.31 13.20
CA PHE A 161 1.05 -21.86 14.35
C PHE A 161 0.38 -21.51 15.69
N VAL A 162 0.02 -20.24 15.90
CA VAL A 162 -0.64 -19.76 17.13
C VAL A 162 -2.06 -20.33 17.30
N ARG A 163 -2.71 -20.75 16.21
CA ARG A 163 -4.07 -21.32 16.24
C ARG A 163 -4.09 -22.84 16.40
N VAL A 164 -2.94 -23.52 16.33
CA VAL A 164 -2.88 -24.95 16.63
C VAL A 164 -2.98 -25.10 18.15
N ASP A 165 -3.89 -25.95 18.63
CA ASP A 165 -3.94 -26.31 20.05
C ASP A 165 -2.59 -26.95 20.43
N PRO A 166 -2.00 -26.66 21.60
CA PRO A 166 -0.74 -27.28 22.01
C PRO A 166 -0.76 -28.82 21.95
N GLU A 167 -1.93 -29.45 22.11
CA GLU A 167 -2.12 -30.90 21.97
C GLU A 167 -1.94 -31.37 20.50
N ASP A 168 -2.40 -30.59 19.52
CA ASP A 168 -2.23 -30.88 18.08
C ASP A 168 -0.80 -30.59 17.58
N LEU A 169 -0.06 -29.70 18.26
CA LEU A 169 1.36 -29.43 17.97
C LEU A 169 2.26 -30.57 18.44
N ALA A 170 1.97 -31.18 19.59
CA ALA A 170 2.71 -32.32 20.13
C ALA A 170 2.61 -33.57 19.23
N ASP A 171 1.47 -33.76 18.56
CA ASP A 171 1.26 -34.87 17.62
C ASP A 171 1.91 -34.64 16.24
N ALA A 172 2.07 -33.37 15.82
CA ALA A 172 2.60 -33.01 14.51
C ALA A 172 4.14 -32.87 14.48
N ASP A 173 4.76 -32.47 15.59
CA ASP A 173 6.21 -32.33 15.73
C ASP A 173 6.64 -32.61 17.18
N PRO A 174 6.90 -33.89 17.55
CA PRO A 174 7.19 -34.28 18.92
C PRO A 174 8.51 -33.68 19.47
N GLU A 175 9.42 -33.21 18.61
CA GLU A 175 10.66 -32.54 19.03
C GLU A 175 10.43 -31.08 19.50
N PHE A 176 9.23 -30.52 19.30
CA PHE A 176 8.93 -29.12 19.63
C PHE A 176 8.95 -28.82 21.14
N PHE A 177 8.75 -29.84 21.98
CA PHE A 177 8.74 -29.72 23.44
C PHE A 177 9.96 -30.36 24.12
N ASP A 178 10.86 -30.99 23.35
CA ASP A 178 12.01 -31.73 23.90
C ASP A 178 13.25 -30.85 24.17
N GLU A 179 13.24 -29.55 23.85
CA GLU A 179 14.21 -28.58 24.38
C GLU A 179 13.80 -28.07 25.78
N ALA A 180 13.56 -29.00 26.70
CA ALA A 180 13.59 -28.77 28.13
C ALA A 180 14.46 -29.83 28.83
N GLY A 181 15.63 -30.12 28.25
CA GLY A 181 16.74 -30.74 28.97
C GLY A 181 17.43 -29.73 29.90
N VAL A 182 16.69 -29.16 30.86
CA VAL A 182 17.34 -28.66 32.08
C VAL A 182 17.43 -29.85 33.00
N GLU A 183 18.50 -30.62 32.84
CA GLU A 183 18.90 -31.63 33.80
C GLU A 183 18.99 -30.96 35.18
N GLU A 184 18.07 -31.31 36.09
CA GLU A 184 18.29 -31.19 37.52
C GLU A 184 19.43 -32.15 37.88
N ASP A 185 20.67 -31.70 37.71
CA ASP A 185 21.81 -32.35 38.35
C ASP A 185 22.19 -31.62 39.63
N ALA A 186 22.07 -32.39 40.71
CA ALA A 186 22.24 -32.00 42.08
C ALA A 186 23.68 -31.61 42.43
N SER A 187 23.77 -30.75 43.46
CA SER A 187 24.88 -30.65 44.42
C SER A 187 26.25 -30.17 43.90
N SER A 188 26.48 -28.86 44.03
CA SER A 188 27.82 -28.35 44.37
C SER A 188 27.73 -27.24 45.42
N SER A 189 28.36 -27.54 46.55
CA SER A 189 28.51 -26.74 47.76
C SER A 189 29.22 -25.42 47.49
N ASN A 190 28.63 -24.29 47.93
CA ASN A 190 29.36 -23.05 48.15
C ASN A 190 29.13 -22.57 49.58
N ASP A 191 30.15 -22.76 50.41
CA ASP A 191 30.32 -22.07 51.69
C ASP A 191 30.27 -20.55 51.47
N ILE A 192 29.37 -19.87 52.17
CA ILE A 192 29.35 -18.41 52.26
C ILE A 192 29.36 -18.06 53.75
N THR A 193 30.50 -17.60 54.25
CA THR A 193 30.63 -16.97 55.59
C THR A 193 30.18 -15.50 55.54
N PRO A 194 29.56 -14.97 56.61
CA PRO A 194 29.12 -13.58 56.66
C PRO A 194 30.24 -12.62 57.14
N PRO A 195 30.15 -11.32 56.81
CA PRO A 195 31.21 -10.35 57.12
C PRO A 195 31.17 -9.90 58.59
N SER A 196 32.37 -9.59 59.10
CA SER A 196 32.61 -8.87 60.35
C SER A 196 32.41 -7.36 60.19
#